data_AF-A0A2T0Q6B5-F1
#
_entry.id   AF-A0A2T0Q6B5-F1
#
_cell.length_a   1.000
_cell.length_b   1.000
_cell.length_c   1.000
_cell.angle_alpha   90.00
_cell.angle_beta   90.00
_cell.angle_gamma   90.00
#
_symmetry.space_group_name_H-M   'P 1'
#
loop_
_entity.id
_entity.type
_entity.pdbx_description
1 polymer ?
#
loop_
_entity_poly.entity_id
_entity_poly.type
_entity_poly.pdbx_seq_one_letter_code
_entity_poly.pdbx_strand_id
1 'polypeptide(L)' 'MGHNQSREPWNKDKLVGQKPPLKPKYVWAIRIHLQNSHAVRDLALSNLATDSKSCEPTV' A
#
# COMPACT_ATOMS: atom_id res chain seq x y z
N MET A 1 -30.30 -20.26 -4.48
CA MET A 1 -30.58 -18.83 -4.37
C MET A 1 -29.41 -18.15 -3.64
N GLY A 2 -28.37 -17.76 -4.37
CA GLY A 2 -27.19 -17.13 -3.78
C GLY A 2 -27.40 -15.63 -3.68
N HIS A 3 -27.52 -15.09 -2.47
CA HIS A 3 -27.51 -13.63 -2.27
C HIS A 3 -26.09 -13.15 -2.51
N ASN A 4 -25.80 -12.76 -3.76
CA ASN A 4 -24.62 -11.99 -4.08
C ASN A 4 -24.86 -10.58 -3.52
N GLN A 5 -24.61 -10.42 -2.22
CA GLN A 5 -24.65 -9.14 -1.53
C GLN A 5 -23.52 -8.31 -2.14
N SER A 6 -23.84 -7.62 -3.23
CA SER A 6 -22.96 -6.66 -3.87
C SER A 6 -22.68 -5.58 -2.83
N ARG A 7 -21.57 -5.74 -2.09
CA ARG A 7 -21.09 -4.72 -1.17
C ARG A 7 -20.70 -3.56 -2.05
N GLU A 8 -21.54 -2.53 -2.04
CA GLU A 8 -21.21 -1.29 -2.71
C GLU A 8 -19.85 -0.83 -2.19
N PRO A 9 -18.90 -0.52 -3.09
CA PRO A 9 -17.57 -0.17 -2.67
C PRO A 9 -17.64 1.13 -1.84
N TRP A 10 -16.80 1.23 -0.81
CA TRP A 10 -16.78 2.38 0.11
C TRP A 10 -16.57 3.73 -0.60
N ASN A 11 -16.09 3.70 -1.84
CA ASN A 11 -15.82 4.85 -2.69
C ASN A 11 -16.83 5.03 -3.83
N LYS A 12 -17.99 4.35 -3.80
CA LYS A 12 -19.03 4.53 -4.81
C LYS A 12 -19.38 6.02 -4.94
N ASP A 13 -19.44 6.49 -6.18
CA ASP A 13 -19.72 7.89 -6.56
C ASP A 13 -18.69 8.95 -6.09
N LYS A 14 -17.51 8.53 -5.61
CA LYS A 14 -16.41 9.43 -5.26
C LYS A 14 -15.23 9.25 -6.22
N LEU A 15 -14.92 10.30 -6.99
CA LEU A 15 -13.65 10.42 -7.71
C LEU A 15 -12.50 10.61 -6.72
N VAL A 16 -11.90 9.51 -6.28
CA VAL A 16 -10.70 9.54 -5.44
C VAL A 16 -9.49 9.80 -6.35
N GLY A 17 -8.91 11.00 -6.24
CA GLY A 17 -7.67 11.35 -6.94
C GLY A 17 -6.47 10.54 -6.48
N GLN A 18 -5.29 10.85 -7.02
CA GLN A 18 -4.06 10.19 -6.61
C GLN A 18 -3.86 10.35 -5.10
N LYS A 19 -3.74 9.22 -4.40
CA LYS A 19 -3.46 9.22 -2.97
C LYS A 19 -2.07 9.82 -2.76
N PRO A 20 -1.91 10.82 -1.87
CA PRO A 20 -0.60 11.43 -1.65
C PRO A 20 0.42 10.38 -1.21
N PRO A 21 1.70 10.55 -1.60
CA PRO A 21 2.75 9.64 -1.17
C PRO A 21 2.84 9.60 0.37
N LEU A 22 3.16 8.42 0.89
CA LEU A 22 3.35 8.22 2.33
C LEU A 22 4.52 9.09 2.82
N LYS A 23 4.34 9.78 3.94
CA LYS A 23 5.46 10.51 4.57
C LYS A 23 6.55 9.52 5.00
N PRO A 24 7.85 9.84 4.86
CA PRO A 24 8.95 8.95 5.24
C PRO A 24 8.87 8.41 6.67
N LYS A 25 8.38 9.24 7.62
CA LYS A 25 8.14 8.83 9.02
C LYS A 25 7.20 7.62 9.13
N TYR A 26 6.16 7.56 8.31
CA TYR A 26 5.21 6.45 8.33
C TYR A 26 5.78 5.20 7.67
N VAL A 27 6.56 5.35 6.60
CA VAL A 27 7.28 4.23 5.96
C VAL A 27 8.25 3.59 6.96
N TRP A 28 9.01 4.41 7.70
CA TRP A 28 9.90 3.94 8.75
C TRP A 28 9.13 3.20 9.86
N ALA A 29 8.02 3.75 10.34
CA ALA A 29 7.19 3.09 11.36
C ALA A 29 6.68 1.71 10.90
N ILE A 30 6.27 1.57 9.64
CA ILE A 30 5.84 0.28 9.06
C ILE A 30 7.01 -0.71 9.03
N ARG A 31 8.20 -0.28 8.60
CA ARG A 31 9.39 -1.14 8.57
C ARG A 31 9.76 -1.66 9.95
N ILE A 32 9.79 -0.78 10.96
CA ILE A 32 10.09 -1.18 12.35
C ILE A 32 9.05 -2.19 12.86
N HIS A 33 7.76 -1.98 12.58
CA HIS A 33 6.72 -2.91 13.01
C HIS A 33 6.88 -4.31 12.38
N LEU A 34 7.22 -4.36 11.08
CA LEU A 34 7.48 -5.61 10.36
C LEU A 34 8.74 -6.32 10.87
N GLN A 35 9.80 -5.57 11.16
CA GLN A 35 11.03 -6.10 11.75
C GLN A 35 10.76 -6.69 13.14
N ASN A 36 10.04 -5.96 14.00
CA ASN A 36 9.72 -6.42 15.35
C ASN A 36 8.81 -7.67 15.35
N SER A 37 7.94 -7.79 14.34
CA SER A 37 7.07 -8.96 14.17
C SER A 37 7.76 -10.14 13.50
N HIS A 38 9.05 -10.02 13.14
CA HIS A 38 9.79 -10.99 12.33
C HIS A 38 9.06 -11.39 11.04
N ALA A 39 8.29 -10.48 10.45
CA ALA A 39 7.52 -10.71 9.22
C ALA A 39 8.43 -10.55 7.99
N VAL A 40 9.35 -11.51 7.80
CA VAL A 40 10.41 -11.43 6.77
C VAL A 40 9.84 -11.26 5.35
N ARG A 41 8.74 -11.96 5.03
CA ARG A 41 8.08 -11.86 3.72
C ARG A 41 7.53 -10.47 3.47
N ASP A 42 6.74 -9.94 4.40
CA ASP A 42 6.13 -8.61 4.29
C ASP A 42 7.18 -7.49 4.28
N LEU A 43 8.27 -7.66 5.05
CA LEU A 43 9.41 -6.74 5.01
C LEU A 43 10.08 -6.72 3.62
N ALA A 44 10.32 -7.89 3.03
CA ALA A 44 10.89 -8.00 1.69
C ALA A 44 9.97 -7.40 0.62
N LEU A 45 8.67 -7.66 0.69
CA LEU A 45 7.67 -7.08 -0.23
C LEU A 45 7.59 -5.56 -0.09
N SER A 46 7.63 -5.02 1.13
CA SER A 46 7.64 -3.57 1.37
C SER A 46 8.89 -2.91 0.78
N ASN A 47 10.05 -3.53 0.93
CA ASN A 47 11.31 -3.05 0.35
C ASN A 47 11.26 -3.07 -1.18
N LEU A 48 10.81 -4.18 -1.78
CA LEU A 48 10.66 -4.31 -3.23
C LEU A 48 9.68 -3.29 -3.83
N ALA A 49 8.54 -3.06 -3.15
CA ALA A 49 7.55 -2.06 -3.58
C ALA A 49 8.10 -0.63 -3.52
N THR A 50 9.01 -0.35 -2.59
CA THR A 50 9.69 0.95 -2.50
C THR A 50 10.71 1.10 -3.62
N ASP A 51 11.51 0.06 -3.86
CA ASP A 51 12.56 0.04 -4.87
C ASP A 51 12.01 0.16 -6.30
N SER A 52 10.93 -0.56 -6.60
CA SER A 52 10.25 -0.54 -7.90
C SER A 52 9.58 0.79 -8.27
N LYS A 53 9.42 1.73 -7.33
CA LYS A 53 8.92 3.09 -7.60
C LYS A 53 10.03 4.09 -7.95
N SER A 54 11.29 3.69 -7.83
CA SER A 54 12.47 4.52 -8.14
C SER A 54 12.90 4.46 -9.62
N CYS A 55 12.25 3.64 -10.45
CA CYS A 55 12.42 3.74 -11.91
C CYS A 55 11.79 5.05 -12.37
N GLU A 56 12.63 6.08 -12.38
CA GLU A 56 12.41 7.39 -12.96
C GLU A 56 11.71 7.25 -14.32
N PRO A 57 10.55 7.88 -14.56
CA PRO A 57 10.16 8.15 -15.92
C PRO A 57 11.11 9.24 -16.42
N THR A 58 12.25 8.85 -16.97
CA THR A 58 12.99 9.74 -17.88
C THR A 58 12.12 9.93 -19.12
N VAL A 59 11.21 10.91 -19.04
CA VAL A 59 10.78 11.84 -20.08
C VAL A 59 9.96 12.96 -19.46
#